data_AF-A0A8D0ZB15-F1
#
_entry.id   AF-A0A8D0ZB15-F1
#
_cell.length_a   1.000
_cell.length_b   1.000
_cell.length_c   1.000
_cell.angle_alpha   90.00
_cell.angle_beta   90.00
_cell.angle_gamma   90.00
#
_symmetry.space_group_name_H-M   'P 1'
#
loop_
_entity.id
_entity.type
_entity.pdbx_description
1 polymer ?
#
loop_
_entity_poly.entity_id
_entity_poly.type
_entity_poly.pdbx_seq_one_letter_code
_entity_poly.pdbx_strand_id
1 'polypeptide(L)'
;MDGAVVLVLCLSCLLLLSLWKQNSGKGRLPPGPTPLSILGNILQLDVKDISKSLSNVCNNFPALIDYLPGSHNKVLKNSAYVKSYILEKVKEHQASLDVKDPRDFIDCFLIKMEQEKHNHQVAFTFENLIATISDLFGAGTETTSTTLRYGLLLLLKHPDVTAKVQKEIDSVIERHRSPCMQDRSRMPYTDAVVHEIQRYIDLVPISVPHAVTRDIKFRNYLIPK
;
A
#
# COMPACT_ATOMS: atom_id res chain seq x y z
N MET A 1 -15.48 23.06 48.96
CA MET A 1 -16.16 22.78 47.68
C MET A 1 -16.11 21.29 47.46
N ASP A 2 -17.25 20.67 47.19
CA ASP A 2 -17.33 19.24 46.88
C ASP A 2 -16.45 18.94 45.64
N GLY A 3 -15.67 17.86 45.69
CA GLY A 3 -14.80 17.44 44.58
C GLY A 3 -15.58 17.21 43.28
N ALA A 4 -16.87 16.86 43.38
CA ALA A 4 -17.77 16.76 42.23
C ALA A 4 -17.97 18.11 41.51
N VAL A 5 -18.04 19.21 42.26
CA VAL A 5 -18.26 20.55 41.69
C VAL A 5 -17.04 21.03 40.92
N VAL A 6 -15.83 20.72 41.40
CA VAL A 6 -14.57 21.05 40.71
C VAL A 6 -14.46 20.27 39.40
N LEU A 7 -14.87 19.00 39.38
CA LEU A 7 -14.80 18.15 38.20
C LEU A 7 -15.78 18.61 37.10
N VAL A 8 -16.99 19.02 37.49
CA VAL A 8 -17.99 19.59 36.55
C VAL A 8 -17.50 20.91 35.96
N LEU A 9 -16.87 21.78 36.76
CA LEU A 9 -16.31 23.05 36.28
C LEU A 9 -15.12 22.83 35.33
N CYS A 10 -14.27 21.85 35.58
CA CYS A 10 -13.18 21.49 34.68
C CYS A 10 -13.69 20.96 33.33
N LEU A 11 -14.69 20.07 33.36
CA LEU A 11 -15.28 19.51 32.14
C LEU A 11 -16.01 20.57 31.32
N SER A 12 -16.73 21.50 31.97
CA SER A 12 -17.41 22.60 31.27
C SER A 12 -16.42 23.59 30.66
N CYS A 13 -15.32 23.92 31.35
CA CYS A 13 -14.24 24.74 30.80
C CYS A 13 -13.55 24.09 29.60
N LEU A 14 -13.28 22.78 29.64
CA LEU A 14 -12.71 22.04 28.50
C LEU A 14 -13.66 22.00 27.30
N LEU A 15 -14.96 21.84 27.54
CA LEU A 15 -16.00 21.92 26.51
C LEU A 15 -16.04 23.31 25.85
N LEU A 16 -15.98 24.38 26.64
CA LEU A 16 -15.99 25.76 26.14
C LEU A 16 -14.72 26.09 25.35
N LEU A 17 -13.54 25.65 25.81
CA LEU A 17 -12.27 25.82 25.09
C LEU A 17 -12.26 25.05 23.76
N SER A 18 -12.85 23.85 23.74
CA SER A 18 -13.02 23.05 22.52
C SER A 18 -13.94 23.73 21.50
N LEU A 19 -15.10 24.23 21.95
CA LEU A 19 -16.04 24.98 21.11
C LEU A 19 -15.43 26.28 20.57
N TRP A 20 -14.61 26.98 21.37
CA TRP A 20 -13.93 28.20 20.95
C TRP A 20 -12.85 27.94 19.91
N LYS A 21 -12.05 26.87 20.09
CA LYS A 21 -11.03 26.44 19.11
C LYS A 21 -11.67 25.98 17.78
N GLN A 22 -12.84 25.33 17.84
CA GLN A 22 -13.58 24.89 16.65
C GLN A 22 -14.12 26.05 15.80
N ASN A 23 -14.36 27.22 16.40
CA ASN A 23 -14.90 28.38 15.70
C ASN A 23 -13.81 29.31 15.12
N SER A 24 -12.58 29.23 15.63
CA SER A 24 -11.46 30.11 15.23
C SER A 24 -10.78 29.70 13.90
N GLY A 25 -11.03 28.49 13.40
CA GLY A 25 -10.30 27.90 12.27
C GLY A 25 -11.07 27.71 10.96
N LYS A 26 -12.22 28.35 10.75
CA LYS A 26 -13.02 28.15 9.51
C LYS A 26 -12.43 28.91 8.32
N GLY A 27 -11.47 28.29 7.65
CA GLY A 27 -11.10 28.64 6.27
C GLY A 27 -12.23 28.38 5.27
N ARG A 28 -12.05 28.85 4.02
CA ARG A 28 -13.01 28.74 2.89
C ARG A 28 -13.12 27.31 2.32
N LEU A 29 -13.27 26.30 3.16
CA LEU A 29 -13.59 24.93 2.74
C LEU A 29 -15.10 24.75 2.65
N PRO A 30 -15.61 23.84 1.79
CA PRO A 30 -17.02 23.45 1.83
C PRO A 30 -17.37 22.88 3.21
N PRO A 31 -18.61 23.03 3.70
CA PRO A 31 -18.99 22.58 5.03
C PRO A 31 -18.84 21.05 5.11
N GLY A 32 -17.75 20.59 5.73
CA GLY A 32 -17.63 19.22 6.19
C GLY A 32 -18.50 18.99 7.43
N PRO A 33 -18.87 17.74 7.74
CA PRO A 33 -19.67 17.46 8.91
C PRO A 33 -18.87 17.78 10.18
N THR A 34 -19.49 18.53 11.08
CA THR A 34 -18.86 19.08 12.28
C THR A 34 -18.47 17.93 13.23
N PRO A 35 -17.19 17.77 13.60
CA PRO A 35 -16.78 16.72 14.53
C PRO A 35 -17.33 17.00 15.93
N LEU A 36 -17.80 15.95 16.62
CA LEU A 36 -18.28 16.05 18.00
C LEU A 36 -17.12 16.17 18.98
N SER A 37 -17.31 16.94 20.06
CA SER A 37 -16.27 17.45 20.95
C SER A 37 -15.39 16.40 21.65
N ILE A 38 -15.78 15.12 21.67
CA ILE A 38 -15.04 14.02 22.33
C ILE A 38 -14.87 12.80 21.39
N LEU A 39 -15.90 12.45 20.59
CA LEU A 39 -15.89 11.27 19.70
C LEU A 39 -15.40 11.55 18.27
N GLY A 40 -15.15 12.81 17.89
CA GLY A 40 -14.85 13.15 16.50
C GLY A 40 -15.98 12.72 15.54
N ASN A 41 -15.63 12.06 14.44
CA ASN A 41 -16.57 11.55 13.43
C ASN A 41 -16.89 10.05 13.58
N ILE A 42 -16.57 9.40 14.71
CA ILE A 42 -16.83 7.96 14.93
C ILE A 42 -18.32 7.60 14.71
N LEU A 43 -19.23 8.49 15.12
CA LEU A 43 -20.68 8.28 14.98
C LEU A 43 -21.22 8.69 13.60
N GLN A 44 -20.39 9.26 12.72
CA GLN A 44 -20.73 9.54 11.33
C GLN A 44 -20.30 8.37 10.44
N LEU A 45 -20.80 7.17 10.79
CA LEU A 45 -20.80 6.05 9.87
C LEU A 45 -21.76 6.40 8.73
N ASP A 46 -21.19 6.85 7.60
CA ASP A 46 -21.96 7.01 6.38
C ASP A 46 -22.28 5.61 5.87
N VAL A 47 -23.54 5.21 5.99
CA VAL A 47 -24.01 3.89 5.56
C VAL A 47 -23.85 3.70 4.05
N LYS A 48 -23.67 4.79 3.28
CA LYS A 48 -23.37 4.74 1.85
C LYS A 48 -21.89 4.51 1.56
N ASP A 49 -20.99 4.73 2.52
CA ASP A 49 -19.53 4.68 2.29
C ASP A 49 -18.74 4.20 3.52
N ILE A 50 -19.16 3.05 4.04
CA ILE A 50 -18.66 2.40 5.27
C ILE A 50 -17.12 2.24 5.28
N SER A 51 -16.51 1.98 4.12
CA SER A 51 -15.06 1.82 3.97
C SER A 51 -14.28 3.08 4.37
N LYS A 52 -14.77 4.25 3.97
CA LYS A 52 -14.13 5.55 4.25
C LYS A 52 -14.30 5.94 5.72
N SER A 53 -15.48 5.69 6.29
CA SER A 53 -15.72 5.92 7.73
C SER A 53 -14.88 4.98 8.60
N LEU A 54 -14.74 3.70 8.24
CA LEU A 54 -13.85 2.77 8.94
C LEU A 54 -12.40 3.19 8.83
N SER A 55 -11.92 3.57 7.64
CA SER A 55 -10.56 4.08 7.44
C SER A 55 -10.26 5.31 8.30
N ASN A 56 -11.22 6.23 8.43
CA ASN A 56 -11.09 7.38 9.32
C ASN A 56 -11.05 7.00 10.81
N VAL A 57 -11.83 6.01 11.25
CA VAL A 57 -11.77 5.52 12.63
C VAL A 57 -10.41 4.86 12.91
N CYS A 58 -9.89 4.07 11.96
CA CYS A 58 -8.55 3.48 12.04
C CYS A 58 -7.46 4.55 12.18
N ASN A 59 -7.58 5.65 11.44
CA ASN A 59 -6.57 6.72 11.45
C ASN A 59 -6.65 7.62 12.68
N ASN A 60 -7.84 7.87 13.23
CA ASN A 60 -8.02 8.76 14.37
C ASN A 60 -7.81 8.07 15.74
N PHE A 61 -8.02 6.75 15.82
CA PHE A 61 -7.89 5.99 17.06
C PHE A 61 -7.13 4.66 16.85
N PRO A 62 -5.87 4.69 16.38
CA PRO A 62 -5.09 3.48 16.11
C PRO A 62 -4.94 2.60 17.36
N ALA A 63 -4.76 3.21 18.54
CA ALA A 63 -4.69 2.51 19.81
C ALA A 63 -5.96 1.69 20.12
N LEU A 64 -7.15 2.18 19.74
CA LEU A 64 -8.39 1.42 19.96
C LEU A 64 -8.45 0.18 19.05
N ILE A 65 -7.94 0.28 17.83
CA ILE A 65 -7.88 -0.85 16.90
C ILE A 65 -6.91 -1.93 17.40
N ASP A 66 -5.76 -1.54 17.95
CA ASP A 66 -4.77 -2.50 18.46
C ASP A 66 -5.29 -3.39 19.61
N TYR A 67 -6.27 -2.90 20.38
CA TYR A 67 -6.88 -3.66 21.49
C TYR A 67 -8.16 -4.43 21.11
N LEU A 68 -8.77 -4.14 19.95
CA LEU A 68 -10.01 -4.80 19.55
C LEU A 68 -9.74 -6.12 18.80
N PRO A 69 -10.51 -7.19 19.06
CA PRO A 69 -10.40 -8.40 18.26
C PRO A 69 -10.88 -8.15 16.82
N GLY A 70 -10.11 -8.60 15.82
CA GLY A 70 -10.48 -8.43 14.41
C GLY A 70 -9.47 -9.00 13.42
N SER A 71 -9.81 -8.95 12.13
CA SER A 71 -8.97 -9.45 11.03
C SER A 71 -7.66 -8.69 10.88
N HIS A 72 -7.60 -7.41 11.28
CA HIS A 72 -6.39 -6.59 11.28
C HIS A 72 -5.27 -7.24 12.12
N ASN A 73 -5.61 -7.88 13.25
CA ASN A 73 -4.63 -8.62 14.06
C ASN A 73 -4.01 -9.80 13.30
N LYS A 74 -4.76 -10.44 12.40
CA LYS A 74 -4.24 -11.50 11.53
C LYS A 74 -3.31 -10.92 10.46
N VAL A 75 -3.64 -9.77 9.90
CA VAL A 75 -2.76 -9.05 8.94
C VAL A 75 -1.44 -8.68 9.61
N LEU A 76 -1.48 -8.12 10.82
CA LEU A 76 -0.27 -7.77 11.59
C LEU A 76 0.59 -9.01 11.89
N LYS A 77 -0.04 -10.11 12.34
CA LYS A 77 0.66 -11.39 12.58
C LYS A 77 1.32 -11.93 11.31
N ASN A 78 0.61 -11.91 10.18
CA ASN A 78 1.16 -12.36 8.90
C ASN A 78 2.32 -11.47 8.43
N SER A 79 2.21 -10.14 8.60
CA SER A 79 3.29 -9.21 8.27
C SER A 79 4.54 -9.46 9.14
N ALA A 80 4.35 -9.69 10.44
CA ALA A 80 5.44 -10.04 11.35
C ALA A 80 6.12 -11.37 10.95
N TYR A 81 5.32 -12.37 10.56
CA TYR A 81 5.83 -13.64 10.05
C TYR A 81 6.70 -13.45 8.80
N VAL A 82 6.22 -12.71 7.79
CA VAL A 82 7.00 -12.43 6.57
C VAL A 82 8.29 -11.70 6.90
N LYS A 83 8.25 -10.69 7.78
CA LYS A 83 9.47 -9.98 8.24
C LYS A 83 10.46 -10.91 8.93
N SER A 84 10.00 -11.84 9.78
CA SER A 84 10.88 -12.80 10.44
C SER A 84 11.56 -13.75 9.46
N TYR A 85 10.83 -14.21 8.43
CA TYR A 85 11.38 -15.04 7.36
C TYR A 85 12.44 -14.30 6.54
N ILE A 86 12.15 -13.05 6.15
CA ILE A 86 13.11 -12.21 5.43
C ILE A 86 14.37 -11.98 6.28
N LEU A 87 14.20 -11.71 7.58
CA LEU A 87 15.32 -11.53 8.50
C LEU A 87 16.24 -12.75 8.56
N GLU A 88 15.67 -13.95 8.61
CA GLU A 88 16.42 -15.20 8.55
C GLU A 88 17.23 -15.29 7.25
N LYS A 89 16.60 -15.01 6.11
CA LYS A 89 17.29 -15.00 4.80
C LYS A 89 18.40 -13.97 4.70
N VAL A 90 18.20 -12.76 5.23
CA VAL A 90 19.28 -11.76 5.26
C VAL A 90 20.46 -12.22 6.10
N LYS A 91 20.23 -12.90 7.24
CA LYS A 91 21.32 -13.44 8.07
C LYS A 91 22.09 -14.55 7.36
N GLU A 92 21.39 -15.45 6.64
CA GLU A 92 22.03 -16.46 5.80
C GLU A 92 22.94 -15.80 4.74
N HIS A 93 22.47 -14.72 4.12
CA HIS A 93 23.24 -13.98 3.12
C HIS A 93 24.46 -13.31 3.74
N GLN A 94 24.32 -12.65 4.90
CA GLN A 94 25.44 -12.06 5.64
C GLN A 94 26.52 -13.09 6.00
N ALA A 95 26.12 -14.30 6.42
CA ALA A 95 27.07 -15.35 6.81
C ALA A 95 27.88 -15.93 5.63
N SER A 96 27.35 -15.82 4.41
CA SER A 96 27.90 -16.42 3.20
C SER A 96 28.23 -15.39 2.11
N LEU A 97 28.34 -14.12 2.49
CA LEU A 97 28.52 -13.00 1.54
C LEU A 97 29.90 -13.07 0.88
N ASP A 98 29.93 -13.16 -0.44
CA ASP A 98 31.12 -12.93 -1.26
C ASP A 98 30.96 -11.60 -2.02
N VAL A 99 31.81 -10.64 -1.70
CA VAL A 99 31.80 -9.30 -2.33
C VAL A 99 32.14 -9.38 -3.83
N LYS A 100 32.88 -10.39 -4.26
CA LYS A 100 33.30 -10.55 -5.66
C LYS A 100 32.23 -11.19 -6.53
N ASP A 101 31.31 -11.92 -5.92
CA ASP A 101 30.27 -12.69 -6.62
C ASP A 101 28.91 -12.54 -5.91
N PRO A 102 28.27 -11.35 -6.00
CA PRO A 102 26.97 -11.13 -5.37
C PRO A 102 25.88 -11.98 -6.04
N ARG A 103 25.17 -12.79 -5.26
CA ARG A 103 24.19 -13.76 -5.78
C ARG A 103 22.88 -13.11 -6.21
N ASP A 104 22.42 -12.13 -5.43
CA ASP A 104 21.12 -11.50 -5.64
C ASP A 104 21.04 -10.08 -5.04
N PHE A 105 19.82 -9.53 -4.99
CA PHE A 105 19.56 -8.21 -4.47
C PHE A 105 20.02 -8.02 -3.01
N ILE A 106 19.91 -9.06 -2.17
CA ILE A 106 20.28 -8.97 -0.75
C ILE A 106 21.79 -8.75 -0.64
N ASP A 107 22.59 -9.55 -1.34
CA ASP A 107 24.05 -9.40 -1.36
C ASP A 107 24.46 -8.02 -1.92
N CYS A 108 23.87 -7.60 -3.04
CA CYS A 108 24.12 -6.28 -3.62
C CYS A 108 23.85 -5.15 -2.62
N PHE A 109 22.73 -5.22 -1.88
CA PHE A 109 22.39 -4.21 -0.88
C PHE A 109 23.34 -4.24 0.32
N LEU A 110 23.71 -5.43 0.81
CA LEU A 110 24.67 -5.60 1.91
C LEU A 110 26.05 -5.04 1.55
N ILE A 111 26.54 -5.31 0.34
CA ILE A 111 27.80 -4.75 -0.17
C ILE A 111 27.72 -3.23 -0.23
N LYS A 112 26.61 -2.69 -0.78
CA LYS A 112 26.42 -1.24 -0.87
C LYS A 112 26.33 -0.58 0.52
N MET A 113 25.69 -1.24 1.48
CA MET A 113 25.61 -0.79 2.87
C MET A 113 27.00 -0.67 3.51
N GLU A 114 27.90 -1.62 3.28
CA GLU A 114 29.28 -1.52 3.80
C GLU A 114 30.10 -0.42 3.10
N GLN A 115 29.90 -0.21 1.80
CA GLN A 115 30.56 0.88 1.05
C GLN A 115 30.14 2.28 1.54
N GLU A 116 28.87 2.45 1.95
CA GLU A 116 28.31 3.73 2.38
C GLU A 116 28.49 3.98 3.89
N LYS A 117 29.15 3.08 4.63
CA LYS A 117 29.30 3.15 6.09
C LYS A 117 29.97 4.42 6.61
N HIS A 118 30.80 5.06 5.79
CA HIS A 118 31.48 6.33 6.10
C HIS A 118 30.75 7.56 5.54
N ASN A 119 29.73 7.36 4.71
CA ASN A 119 28.88 8.43 4.23
C ASN A 119 27.70 8.60 5.18
N HIS A 120 27.41 9.84 5.57
CA HIS A 120 26.26 10.17 6.42
C HIS A 120 24.89 10.00 5.71
N GLN A 121 24.85 9.37 4.54
CA GLN A 121 23.59 9.09 3.84
C GLN A 121 22.90 7.88 4.46
N VAL A 122 21.86 8.16 5.25
CA VAL A 122 21.05 7.20 6.06
C VAL A 122 20.21 6.23 5.19
N ALA A 123 20.45 6.14 3.88
CA ALA A 123 19.59 5.38 2.97
C ALA A 123 19.78 3.86 3.09
N PHE A 124 21.01 3.38 3.30
CA PHE A 124 21.33 1.96 3.34
C PHE A 124 21.47 1.49 4.79
N THR A 125 20.33 1.21 5.44
CA THR A 125 20.29 0.59 6.78
C THR A 125 19.74 -0.82 6.69
N PHE A 126 19.96 -1.59 7.76
CA PHE A 126 19.44 -2.93 7.88
C PHE A 126 17.90 -2.95 7.88
N GLU A 127 17.26 -1.97 8.52
CA GLU A 127 15.81 -1.80 8.53
C GLU A 127 15.28 -1.52 7.12
N ASN A 128 15.96 -0.64 6.36
CA ASN A 128 15.59 -0.34 4.98
C ASN A 128 15.78 -1.55 4.07
N LEU A 129 16.79 -2.39 4.29
CA LEU A 129 16.95 -3.67 3.58
C LEU A 129 15.73 -4.58 3.79
N ILE A 130 15.35 -4.83 5.05
CA ILE A 130 14.21 -5.68 5.39
C ILE A 130 12.90 -5.11 4.82
N ALA A 131 12.70 -3.79 4.92
CA ALA A 131 11.54 -3.12 4.35
C ALA A 131 11.50 -3.26 2.82
N THR A 132 12.62 -3.00 2.14
CA THR A 132 12.71 -3.07 0.67
C THR A 132 12.46 -4.49 0.16
N ILE A 133 12.99 -5.51 0.83
CA ILE A 133 12.71 -6.92 0.46
C ILE A 133 11.23 -7.22 0.68
N SER A 134 10.66 -6.79 1.82
CA SER A 134 9.23 -7.01 2.10
C SER A 134 8.34 -6.37 1.02
N ASP A 135 8.67 -5.16 0.61
CA ASP A 135 7.96 -4.44 -0.44
C ASP A 135 8.08 -5.15 -1.80
N LEU A 136 9.29 -5.58 -2.18
CA LEU A 136 9.52 -6.28 -3.45
C LEU A 136 8.76 -7.61 -3.51
N PHE A 137 8.78 -8.40 -2.43
CA PHE A 137 8.04 -9.67 -2.36
C PHE A 137 6.53 -9.46 -2.38
N GLY A 138 6.02 -8.51 -1.58
CA GLY A 138 4.60 -8.19 -1.53
C GLY A 138 4.08 -7.68 -2.87
N ALA A 139 4.75 -6.68 -3.44
CA ALA A 139 4.36 -6.07 -4.70
C ALA A 139 4.50 -7.04 -5.88
N GLY A 140 5.60 -7.80 -5.95
CA GLY A 140 5.89 -8.70 -7.09
C GLY A 140 5.03 -9.96 -7.15
N THR A 141 4.57 -10.46 -6.00
CA THR A 141 3.88 -11.76 -5.91
C THR A 141 2.37 -11.61 -6.10
N GLU A 142 1.71 -10.86 -5.21
CA GLU A 142 0.25 -10.85 -5.13
C GLU A 142 -0.40 -10.22 -6.37
N THR A 143 0.17 -9.13 -6.88
CA THR A 143 -0.38 -8.39 -8.03
C THR A 143 -0.31 -9.22 -9.31
N THR A 144 0.86 -9.80 -9.59
CA THR A 144 1.10 -10.66 -10.75
C THR A 144 0.25 -11.92 -10.69
N SER A 145 0.25 -12.62 -9.55
CA SER A 145 -0.53 -13.85 -9.34
C SER A 145 -2.03 -13.62 -9.55
N THR A 146 -2.56 -12.54 -8.98
CA THR A 146 -3.98 -12.18 -9.14
C THR A 146 -4.32 -11.83 -10.58
N THR A 147 -3.45 -11.06 -11.25
CA THR A 147 -3.62 -10.71 -12.68
C THR A 147 -3.66 -11.95 -13.55
N LEU A 148 -2.72 -12.90 -13.37
CA LEU A 148 -2.69 -14.16 -14.11
C LEU A 148 -3.93 -15.01 -13.83
N ARG A 149 -4.36 -15.09 -12.58
CA ARG A 149 -5.58 -15.83 -12.19
C ARG A 149 -6.81 -15.30 -12.91
N TYR A 150 -6.99 -13.98 -12.94
CA TYR A 150 -8.08 -13.36 -13.70
C TYR A 150 -7.88 -13.51 -15.22
N GLY A 151 -6.64 -13.41 -15.71
CA GLY A 151 -6.33 -13.61 -17.12
C GLY A 151 -6.77 -14.98 -17.62
N LEU A 152 -6.44 -16.05 -16.88
CA LEU A 152 -6.91 -17.41 -17.18
C LEU A 152 -8.44 -17.52 -17.14
N LEU A 153 -9.08 -16.92 -16.12
CA LEU A 153 -10.54 -16.90 -16.02
C LEU A 153 -11.19 -16.21 -17.23
N LEU A 154 -10.65 -15.07 -17.67
CA LEU A 154 -11.14 -14.33 -18.83
C LEU A 154 -10.94 -15.10 -20.13
N LEU A 155 -9.78 -15.75 -20.32
CA LEU A 155 -9.52 -16.61 -21.47
C LEU A 155 -10.48 -17.81 -21.53
N LEU A 156 -10.81 -18.42 -20.39
CA LEU A 156 -11.83 -19.48 -20.31
C LEU A 156 -13.23 -18.97 -20.66
N LYS A 157 -13.56 -17.74 -20.27
CA LYS A 157 -14.85 -17.09 -20.57
C LYS A 157 -14.99 -16.69 -22.04
N HIS A 158 -13.88 -16.41 -22.73
CA HIS A 158 -13.83 -15.91 -24.10
C HIS A 158 -13.03 -16.86 -25.01
N PRO A 159 -13.59 -18.03 -25.37
CA PRO A 159 -12.87 -19.05 -26.13
C PRO A 159 -12.44 -18.59 -27.53
N ASP A 160 -13.17 -17.67 -28.15
CA ASP A 160 -12.82 -17.06 -29.43
C ASP A 160 -11.55 -16.21 -29.34
N VAL A 161 -11.35 -15.50 -28.22
CA VAL A 161 -10.12 -14.75 -27.94
C VAL A 161 -8.97 -15.72 -27.69
N THR A 162 -9.19 -16.76 -26.90
CA THR A 162 -8.19 -17.80 -26.63
C THR A 162 -7.72 -18.48 -27.90
N ALA A 163 -8.63 -18.84 -28.81
CA ALA A 163 -8.28 -19.45 -30.09
C ALA A 163 -7.39 -18.54 -30.96
N LYS A 164 -7.65 -17.23 -30.96
CA LYS A 164 -6.84 -16.25 -31.68
C LYS A 164 -5.44 -16.09 -31.06
N VAL A 165 -5.35 -16.03 -29.74
CA VAL A 165 -4.06 -15.98 -29.01
C VAL A 165 -3.25 -17.25 -29.31
N GLN A 166 -3.86 -18.43 -29.23
CA GLN A 166 -3.18 -19.70 -29.55
C GLN A 166 -2.70 -19.74 -31.00
N LYS A 167 -3.51 -19.29 -31.95
CA LYS A 167 -3.11 -19.21 -33.36
C LYS A 167 -1.91 -18.28 -33.57
N GLU A 168 -1.88 -17.14 -32.88
CA GLU A 168 -0.74 -16.21 -32.96
C GLU A 168 0.52 -16.79 -32.31
N ILE A 169 0.39 -17.47 -31.15
CA ILE A 169 1.49 -18.21 -30.50
C ILE A 169 2.06 -19.25 -31.46
N ASP A 170 1.23 -20.12 -32.03
CA ASP A 170 1.66 -21.18 -32.94
C ASP A 170 2.36 -20.61 -34.19
N SER A 171 1.92 -19.44 -34.67
CA SER A 171 2.49 -18.80 -35.87
C SER A 171 3.81 -18.06 -35.63
N VAL A 172 4.03 -17.50 -34.43
CA VAL A 172 5.18 -16.61 -34.16
C VAL A 172 6.25 -17.31 -33.31
N ILE A 173 5.81 -18.09 -32.32
CA ILE A 173 6.71 -18.79 -31.41
C ILE A 173 7.13 -20.12 -31.99
N GLU A 174 6.20 -20.82 -32.66
CA GLU A 174 6.39 -22.18 -33.16
C GLU A 174 6.57 -23.20 -32.00
N ARG A 175 6.33 -24.49 -32.25
CA ARG A 175 6.19 -25.48 -31.17
C ARG A 175 7.49 -25.91 -30.48
N HIS A 176 8.65 -25.51 -31.00
CA HIS A 176 9.95 -26.09 -30.61
C HIS A 176 10.83 -25.15 -29.78
N ARG A 177 10.37 -23.93 -29.48
CA ARG A 177 11.12 -22.98 -28.65
C ARG A 177 10.22 -22.34 -27.59
N SER A 178 10.84 -21.88 -26.51
CA SER A 178 10.15 -21.10 -25.48
C SER A 178 9.91 -19.65 -25.92
N PRO A 179 8.85 -18.99 -25.42
CA PRO A 179 8.63 -17.56 -25.60
C PRO A 179 9.81 -16.73 -25.08
N CYS A 180 10.13 -15.62 -25.75
CA CYS A 180 11.10 -14.63 -25.30
C CYS A 180 10.57 -13.21 -25.44
N MET A 181 11.22 -12.23 -24.79
CA MET A 181 10.75 -10.83 -24.77
C MET A 181 10.68 -10.20 -26.17
N GLN A 182 11.50 -10.66 -27.11
CA GLN A 182 11.51 -10.20 -28.50
C GLN A 182 10.22 -10.56 -29.25
N ASP A 183 9.53 -11.64 -28.84
CA ASP A 183 8.28 -12.10 -29.46
C ASP A 183 7.14 -11.10 -29.30
N ARG A 184 7.14 -10.33 -28.20
CA ARG A 184 6.09 -9.36 -27.90
C ARG A 184 5.78 -8.42 -29.07
N SER A 185 6.82 -7.90 -29.72
CA SER A 185 6.68 -6.99 -30.88
C SER A 185 6.03 -7.64 -32.11
N ARG A 186 6.08 -8.97 -32.20
CA ARG A 186 5.54 -9.78 -33.30
C ARG A 186 4.19 -10.41 -32.97
N MET A 187 3.68 -10.22 -31.75
CA MET A 187 2.43 -10.80 -31.27
C MET A 187 1.44 -9.71 -30.82
N PRO A 188 1.01 -8.82 -31.73
CA PRO A 188 0.18 -7.67 -31.38
C PRO A 188 -1.17 -8.06 -30.76
N TYR A 189 -1.77 -9.19 -31.14
CA TYR A 189 -3.05 -9.60 -30.56
C TYR A 189 -2.88 -10.09 -29.12
N THR A 190 -1.86 -10.89 -28.85
CA THR A 190 -1.53 -11.37 -27.51
C THR A 190 -1.11 -10.23 -26.61
N ASP A 191 -0.29 -9.29 -27.10
CA ASP A 191 0.06 -8.07 -26.35
C ASP A 191 -1.18 -7.23 -26.03
N ALA A 192 -2.11 -7.08 -26.98
CA ALA A 192 -3.38 -6.40 -26.73
C ALA A 192 -4.23 -7.11 -25.66
N VAL A 193 -4.31 -8.46 -25.69
CA VAL A 193 -5.03 -9.25 -24.68
C VAL A 193 -4.41 -9.09 -23.30
N VAL A 194 -3.07 -9.10 -23.18
CA VAL A 194 -2.39 -8.88 -21.89
C VAL A 194 -2.74 -7.51 -21.31
N HIS A 195 -2.70 -6.45 -22.13
CA HIS A 195 -3.10 -5.12 -21.69
C HIS A 195 -4.59 -5.04 -21.34
N GLU A 196 -5.45 -5.68 -22.14
CA GLU A 196 -6.89 -5.67 -21.91
C GLU A 196 -7.28 -6.40 -20.63
N ILE A 197 -6.59 -7.50 -20.28
CA ILE A 197 -6.77 -8.16 -18.97
C ILE A 197 -6.47 -7.17 -17.85
N GLN A 198 -5.32 -6.49 -17.89
CA GLN A 198 -4.94 -5.52 -16.85
C GLN A 198 -5.92 -4.35 -16.76
N ARG A 199 -6.35 -3.81 -17.91
CA ARG A 199 -7.33 -2.71 -17.99
C ARG A 199 -8.70 -3.12 -17.48
N TYR A 200 -9.14 -4.34 -17.81
CA TYR A 200 -10.48 -4.82 -17.48
C TYR A 200 -10.63 -5.18 -16.00
N ILE A 201 -9.61 -5.80 -15.40
CA ILE A 201 -9.66 -6.22 -14.00
C ILE A 201 -9.51 -5.05 -13.03
N ASP A 202 -8.86 -3.96 -13.47
CA ASP A 202 -8.58 -2.76 -12.67
C ASP A 202 -8.12 -3.10 -11.24
N LEU A 203 -7.00 -3.82 -11.15
CA LEU A 203 -6.60 -4.55 -9.94
C LEU A 203 -6.43 -3.66 -8.70
N VAL A 204 -6.00 -2.42 -8.89
CA VAL A 204 -5.80 -1.43 -7.82
C VAL A 204 -6.55 -0.15 -8.19
N PRO A 205 -7.89 -0.15 -8.08
CA PRO A 205 -8.76 0.88 -8.69
C PRO A 205 -8.66 2.25 -8.00
N ILE A 206 -8.17 2.28 -6.76
CA ILE A 206 -7.98 3.50 -5.96
C ILE A 206 -6.52 3.95 -5.89
N SER A 207 -5.64 3.34 -6.69
CA SER A 207 -4.19 3.54 -6.62
C SER A 207 -3.61 3.31 -5.22
N VAL A 208 -2.33 3.66 -5.03
CA VAL A 208 -1.68 3.69 -3.71
C VAL A 208 -1.80 5.11 -3.15
N PRO A 209 -2.03 5.31 -1.83
CA PRO A 209 -2.16 6.64 -1.25
C PRO A 209 -0.95 7.54 -1.53
N HIS A 210 -1.21 8.80 -1.92
CA HIS A 210 -0.20 9.84 -2.13
C HIS A 210 -0.35 10.97 -1.10
N ALA A 211 0.76 11.61 -0.77
CA ALA A 211 0.81 12.84 0.03
C ALA A 211 1.64 13.92 -0.70
N VAL A 212 1.34 15.19 -0.46
CA VAL A 212 2.09 16.30 -1.06
C VAL A 212 3.38 16.54 -0.27
N THR A 213 4.50 16.79 -0.95
CA THR A 213 5.80 16.99 -0.28
C THR A 213 5.95 18.38 0.34
N ARG A 214 5.09 19.32 -0.07
CA ARG A 214 4.96 20.70 0.39
C ARG A 214 3.56 21.20 0.08
N ASP A 215 3.15 22.27 0.75
CA ASP A 215 1.93 23.00 0.43
C ASP A 215 1.87 23.30 -1.07
N ILE A 216 0.77 22.90 -1.71
CA ILE A 216 0.57 23.08 -3.14
C ILE A 216 -0.82 23.63 -3.42
N LYS A 217 -0.88 24.62 -4.31
CA LYS A 217 -2.15 25.05 -4.89
C LYS A 217 -2.43 24.20 -6.11
N PHE A 218 -3.40 23.30 -6.01
CA PHE A 218 -3.88 22.51 -7.14
C PHE A 218 -5.26 23.03 -7.56
N ARG A 219 -5.36 23.50 -8.80
CA ARG A 219 -6.51 24.29 -9.27
C ARG A 219 -6.74 25.49 -8.32
N ASN A 220 -7.92 25.59 -7.72
CA ASN A 220 -8.27 26.66 -6.78
C ASN A 220 -8.22 26.22 -5.31
N TYR A 221 -7.67 25.03 -5.02
CA TYR A 221 -7.57 24.49 -3.66
C TYR A 221 -6.13 24.48 -3.17
N LEU A 222 -5.93 24.85 -1.91
CA LEU A 222 -4.68 24.62 -1.20
C LEU A 222 -4.71 23.21 -0.61
N ILE A 223 -3.71 22.40 -0.93
CA ILE A 223 -3.48 21.09 -0.33
C ILE A 223 -2.26 21.25 0.59
N PRO A 224 -2.45 21.20 1.93
CA PRO A 224 -1.35 21.35 2.88
C PRO A 224 -0.46 20.11 2.90
N LYS A 225 0.81 20.31 3.27
CA LYS A 225 1.75 19.23 3.58
C LYS A 225 1.28 18.35 4.74
#